data_AF-A0A832WHL6-F1
#
_entry.id   AF-A0A832WHL6-F1
#
_cell.length_a   1.000
_cell.length_b   1.000
_cell.length_c   1.000
_cell.angle_alpha   90.00
_cell.angle_beta   90.00
_cell.angle_gamma   90.00
#
_symmetry.space_group_name_H-M   'P 1'
#
loop_
_entity.id
_entity.type
_entity.pdbx_description
1 polymer ?
#
loop_
_entity_poly.entity_id
_entity_poly.type
_entity_poly.pdbx_seq_one_letter_code
_entity_poly.pdbx_strand_id
1 'polypeptide(L)'
;MSTIPWGDTQELNDDQFYNRNEEINSLLRFLRTTEEEIAPNLLLTGIRSIGKTVFLKKIKRSLDEDYLVVYMDFSKAECYQNNHMSINGILNHYYTEIMNECEQKDIKTINEKIKKYLKTHNFSVQDIKTTQIPLPIINSEEDLNKLKDFVFNLPEKIYENCKNDIKGVIILIDEFQIIKELGEYKDSFLWVLRSYIQNQNNVAYVFTGSMSLHDTLIYEIAGKQGAFGGRMLTIELKEFSVDTTRNYLNEKADYLKFTDEGFKTFYKYTSGIPAYINIFAKLLPPNEELTKSKIEEEFKNSLSALAGDLINVWNRLTLKEKNIIITLLDKAKRRKDIAKELNVTSGSLSVALNKLQDLMLIYYENDRYILSEPLLALWLKNKYIEKGNYPYRT
;
A
#
# COMPACT_ATOMS: atom_id res chain seq x y z
N MET A 1 -4.65 -28.14 12.55
CA MET A 1 -5.60 -27.03 12.23
C MET A 1 -4.89 -26.10 11.28
N SER A 2 -5.54 -25.64 10.20
CA SER A 2 -4.92 -24.74 9.21
C SER A 2 -4.45 -23.45 9.89
N THR A 3 -3.16 -23.15 9.77
CA THR A 3 -2.56 -21.90 10.26
C THR A 3 -2.45 -20.84 9.16
N ILE A 4 -2.89 -21.15 7.93
CA ILE A 4 -2.93 -20.18 6.84
C ILE A 4 -3.97 -19.09 7.18
N PRO A 5 -3.60 -17.80 7.18
CA PRO A 5 -4.55 -16.70 7.34
C PRO A 5 -5.38 -16.48 6.06
N TRP A 6 -6.50 -15.77 6.14
CA TRP A 6 -7.21 -15.36 4.92
C TRP A 6 -6.39 -14.30 4.17
N GLY A 7 -6.52 -14.21 2.84
CA GLY A 7 -5.67 -13.32 2.03
C GLY A 7 -5.87 -11.83 2.29
N ASP A 8 -7.00 -11.45 2.88
CA ASP A 8 -7.36 -10.08 3.29
C ASP A 8 -7.02 -9.78 4.76
N THR A 9 -6.48 -10.74 5.50
CA THR A 9 -6.14 -10.55 6.92
C THR A 9 -4.96 -9.59 7.04
N GLN A 10 -5.24 -8.38 7.54
CA GLN A 10 -4.22 -7.33 7.69
C GLN A 10 -3.41 -7.41 8.99
N GLU A 11 -3.83 -8.21 9.97
CA GLU A 11 -3.11 -8.42 11.23
C GLU A 11 -2.75 -9.90 11.35
N LEU A 12 -1.48 -10.23 11.12
CA LEU A 12 -0.97 -11.60 11.25
C LEU A 12 -0.20 -11.72 12.54
N ASN A 13 -0.46 -12.76 13.34
CA ASN A 13 0.43 -13.11 14.44
C ASN A 13 1.74 -13.73 13.90
N ASP A 14 2.67 -14.03 14.80
CA ASP A 14 4.00 -14.51 14.42
C ASP A 14 3.99 -15.93 13.83
N ASP A 15 2.98 -16.75 14.17
CA ASP A 15 2.80 -18.09 13.59
C ASP A 15 2.23 -18.03 12.16
N GLN A 16 1.43 -16.99 11.87
CA GLN A 16 0.78 -16.76 10.57
C GLN A 16 1.68 -16.02 9.58
N PHE A 17 2.56 -15.14 10.08
CA PHE A 17 3.51 -14.42 9.24
C PHE A 17 4.60 -15.38 8.76
N TYR A 18 4.84 -15.43 7.45
CA TYR A 18 5.76 -16.40 6.86
C TYR A 18 6.88 -15.75 6.05
N ASN A 19 8.10 -16.24 6.26
CA ASN A 19 9.32 -15.83 5.56
C ASN A 19 9.62 -14.33 5.76
N ARG A 20 10.25 -13.66 4.77
CA ARG A 20 10.69 -12.26 4.78
C ARG A 20 11.78 -11.91 5.79
N ASN A 21 12.50 -12.90 6.31
CA ASN A 21 13.50 -12.67 7.35
C ASN A 21 14.64 -11.76 6.88
N GLU A 22 15.09 -11.91 5.63
CA GLU A 22 16.14 -11.05 5.07
C GLU A 22 15.67 -9.60 4.92
N GLU A 23 14.47 -9.39 4.36
CA GLU A 23 13.88 -8.06 4.19
C GLU A 23 13.60 -7.40 5.54
N ILE A 24 13.06 -8.14 6.52
CA ILE A 24 12.82 -7.66 7.88
C ILE A 24 14.14 -7.26 8.53
N ASN A 25 15.13 -8.15 8.55
CA ASN A 25 16.42 -7.89 9.20
C ASN A 25 17.12 -6.69 8.58
N SER A 26 17.06 -6.55 7.26
CA SER A 26 17.62 -5.42 6.54
C SER A 26 16.92 -4.12 6.91
N LEU A 27 15.58 -4.11 6.88
CA LEU A 27 14.79 -2.92 7.23
C LEU A 27 14.99 -2.51 8.69
N LEU A 28 14.94 -3.46 9.63
CA LEU A 28 15.20 -3.18 11.06
C LEU A 28 16.61 -2.63 11.29
N ARG A 29 17.61 -3.14 10.56
CA ARG A 29 18.99 -2.61 10.66
C ARG A 29 19.07 -1.15 10.22
N PHE A 30 18.39 -0.77 9.14
CA PHE A 30 18.31 0.64 8.74
C PHE A 30 17.56 1.47 9.77
N LEU A 31 16.37 1.05 10.20
CA LEU A 31 15.55 1.83 11.12
C LEU A 31 16.21 2.03 12.50
N ARG A 32 17.06 1.10 12.93
CA ARG A 32 17.79 1.24 14.21
C ARG A 32 18.87 2.32 14.19
N THR A 33 19.37 2.74 13.02
CA THR A 33 20.36 3.83 12.95
C THR A 33 19.80 5.19 13.39
N THR A 34 18.48 5.30 13.53
CA THR A 34 17.80 6.46 14.11
C THR A 34 18.22 6.74 15.55
N GLU A 35 18.64 5.72 16.31
CA GLU A 35 19.21 5.88 17.67
C GLU A 35 20.56 6.62 17.63
N GLU A 36 21.30 6.50 16.52
CA GLU A 36 22.62 7.10 16.29
C GLU A 36 22.53 8.47 15.59
N GLU A 37 21.36 9.13 15.61
CA GLU A 37 21.10 10.40 14.90
C GLU A 37 21.26 10.28 13.36
N ILE A 38 21.13 9.05 12.83
CA ILE A 38 21.19 8.76 11.39
C ILE A 38 19.85 8.16 10.98
N ALA A 39 18.84 9.01 10.78
CA ALA A 39 17.51 8.56 10.39
C ALA A 39 17.39 8.31 8.87
N PRO A 40 17.06 7.08 8.42
CA PRO A 40 16.89 6.79 7.00
C PRO A 40 15.50 7.18 6.48
N ASN A 41 15.44 7.42 5.17
CA ASN A 41 14.20 7.52 4.40
C ASN A 41 14.12 6.35 3.42
N LEU A 42 13.08 5.54 3.56
CA LEU A 42 12.96 4.25 2.88
C LEU A 42 11.68 4.20 2.06
N LEU A 43 11.77 3.64 0.85
CA LEU A 43 10.63 3.35 -0.02
C LEU A 43 10.45 1.84 -0.11
N LEU A 44 9.37 1.32 0.46
CA LEU A 44 8.98 -0.09 0.32
C LEU A 44 8.01 -0.24 -0.86
N THR A 45 8.44 -0.94 -1.90
CA THR A 45 7.64 -1.16 -3.12
C THR A 45 7.23 -2.62 -3.24
N GLY A 46 6.28 -2.88 -4.14
CA GLY A 46 5.82 -4.23 -4.43
C GLY A 46 4.40 -4.21 -4.97
N ILE A 47 4.07 -5.23 -5.75
CA ILE A 47 2.74 -5.36 -6.36
C ILE A 47 1.62 -5.47 -5.31
N ARG A 48 0.37 -5.28 -5.75
CA ARG A 48 -0.80 -5.45 -4.89
C ARG A 48 -0.82 -6.87 -4.30
N SER A 49 -1.31 -7.00 -3.07
CA SER A 49 -1.50 -8.30 -2.42
C SER A 49 -0.22 -9.08 -2.06
N ILE A 50 0.95 -8.45 -2.17
CA ILE A 50 2.24 -9.07 -1.82
C ILE A 50 2.51 -9.16 -0.31
N GLY A 51 1.72 -8.44 0.49
CA GLY A 51 1.84 -8.43 1.96
C GLY A 51 2.58 -7.24 2.56
N LYS A 52 2.62 -6.07 1.89
CA LYS A 52 3.28 -4.85 2.41
C LYS A 52 2.72 -4.39 3.76
N THR A 53 1.40 -4.31 3.89
CA THR A 53 0.73 -3.90 5.14
C THR A 53 1.04 -4.84 6.30
N VAL A 54 0.93 -6.16 6.10
CA VAL A 54 1.26 -7.14 7.15
C VAL A 54 2.75 -7.12 7.50
N PHE A 55 3.62 -6.83 6.52
CA PHE A 55 5.05 -6.64 6.71
C PHE A 55 5.35 -5.40 7.56
N LEU A 56 4.76 -4.24 7.25
CA LEU A 56 4.92 -3.02 8.06
C LEU A 56 4.42 -3.20 9.50
N LYS A 57 3.30 -3.90 9.69
CA LYS A 57 2.79 -4.19 11.03
C LYS A 57 3.72 -5.11 11.82
N LYS A 58 4.35 -6.09 11.16
CA LYS A 58 5.41 -6.91 11.78
C LYS A 58 6.61 -6.04 12.19
N ILE A 59 7.01 -5.07 11.37
CA ILE A 59 8.07 -4.11 11.70
C ILE A 59 7.66 -3.25 12.90
N LYS A 60 6.44 -2.70 12.92
CA LYS A 60 5.90 -1.95 14.06
C LYS A 60 6.03 -2.77 15.34
N ARG A 61 5.48 -3.98 15.40
CA ARG A 61 5.57 -4.85 16.58
C ARG A 61 7.02 -5.13 17.02
N SER A 62 7.96 -5.20 16.08
CA SER A 62 9.36 -5.52 16.37
C SER A 62 10.17 -4.33 16.92
N LEU A 63 9.67 -3.10 16.74
CA LEU A 63 10.30 -1.87 17.20
C LEU A 63 9.51 -1.17 18.31
N ASP A 64 8.25 -1.53 18.50
CA ASP A 64 7.32 -0.82 19.37
C ASP A 64 7.82 -0.71 20.82
N GLU A 65 8.50 -1.71 21.35
CA GLU A 65 9.01 -1.68 22.73
C GLU A 65 10.00 -0.53 22.96
N ASP A 66 10.86 -0.24 21.98
CA ASP A 66 11.99 0.67 22.12
C ASP A 66 11.78 2.03 21.41
N TYR A 67 10.85 2.10 20.45
CA TYR A 67 10.63 3.26 19.57
C TYR A 67 9.18 3.71 19.62
N LEU A 68 8.95 5.00 19.34
CA LEU A 68 7.61 5.46 18.98
C LEU A 68 7.36 5.14 17.51
N VAL A 69 6.60 4.09 17.22
CA VAL A 69 6.31 3.68 15.84
C VAL A 69 4.90 4.07 15.44
N VAL A 70 4.77 5.12 14.63
CA VAL A 70 3.48 5.62 14.15
C VAL A 70 3.18 4.96 12.80
N TYR A 71 2.10 4.18 12.75
CA TYR A 71 1.58 3.61 11.51
C TYR A 71 0.42 4.45 10.99
N MET A 72 0.53 4.93 9.76
CA MET A 72 -0.49 5.74 9.09
C MET A 72 -0.90 5.05 7.81
N ASP A 73 -2.20 4.95 7.55
CA ASP A 73 -2.73 4.38 6.31
C ASP A 73 -3.46 5.48 5.57
N PHE A 74 -2.86 6.01 4.50
CA PHE A 74 -3.44 7.13 3.76
C PHE A 74 -4.76 6.77 3.09
N SER A 75 -5.05 5.48 2.88
CA SER A 75 -6.37 5.05 2.41
C SER A 75 -7.45 5.27 3.45
N LYS A 76 -7.12 5.38 4.74
CA LYS A 76 -8.08 5.67 5.82
C LYS A 76 -8.21 7.15 6.12
N ALA A 77 -7.42 8.02 5.49
CA ALA A 77 -7.54 9.45 5.66
C ALA A 77 -8.95 9.92 5.22
N GLU A 78 -9.64 10.68 6.08
CA GLU A 78 -11.00 11.15 5.81
C GLU A 78 -11.10 11.94 4.49
N CYS A 79 -10.07 12.77 4.22
CA CYS A 79 -10.01 13.54 2.98
C CYS A 79 -9.96 12.66 1.71
N TYR A 80 -9.33 11.49 1.78
CA TYR A 80 -9.34 10.52 0.69
C TYR A 80 -10.72 9.84 0.58
N GLN A 81 -11.28 9.40 1.71
CA GLN A 81 -12.60 8.73 1.73
C GLN A 81 -13.73 9.60 1.19
N ASN A 82 -13.63 10.92 1.39
CA ASN A 82 -14.60 11.89 0.89
C ASN A 82 -14.32 12.34 -0.57
N ASN A 83 -13.38 11.71 -1.29
CA ASN A 83 -12.92 12.07 -2.64
C ASN A 83 -12.45 13.54 -2.77
N HIS A 84 -11.91 14.09 -1.69
CA HIS A 84 -11.44 15.47 -1.59
C HIS A 84 -10.06 15.51 -0.92
N MET A 85 -9.09 14.82 -1.53
CA MET A 85 -7.72 14.78 -1.03
C MET A 85 -7.16 16.21 -0.94
N SER A 86 -6.65 16.58 0.22
CA SER A 86 -6.14 17.93 0.47
C SER A 86 -4.97 17.90 1.44
N ILE A 87 -4.10 18.90 1.35
CA ILE A 87 -2.96 19.02 2.25
C ILE A 87 -3.43 19.13 3.71
N ASN A 88 -4.49 19.89 3.98
CA ASN A 88 -5.11 19.99 5.30
C ASN A 88 -5.55 18.60 5.82
N GLY A 89 -6.28 17.85 5.00
CA GLY A 89 -6.73 16.52 5.36
C GLY A 89 -5.60 15.54 5.69
N ILE A 90 -4.50 15.60 4.92
CA ILE A 90 -3.29 14.80 5.19
C ILE A 90 -2.66 15.22 6.53
N LEU A 91 -2.51 16.51 6.79
CA LEU A 91 -1.93 17.01 8.04
C LEU A 91 -2.77 16.60 9.26
N ASN A 92 -4.09 16.68 9.14
CA ASN A 92 -5.00 16.25 10.21
C ASN A 92 -4.87 14.74 10.48
N HIS A 93 -4.82 13.92 9.43
CA HIS A 93 -4.61 12.49 9.58
C HIS A 93 -3.24 12.19 10.21
N TYR A 94 -2.17 12.80 9.70
CA TYR A 94 -0.80 12.66 10.21
C TYR A 94 -0.70 13.04 11.69
N TYR A 95 -1.26 14.18 12.08
CA TYR A 95 -1.31 14.61 13.48
C TYR A 95 -2.10 13.62 14.34
N THR A 96 -3.29 13.21 13.88
CA THR A 96 -4.17 12.30 14.62
C THR A 96 -3.49 10.97 14.91
N GLU A 97 -2.82 10.37 13.93
CA GLU A 97 -2.12 9.09 14.13
C GLU A 97 -0.93 9.23 15.10
N ILE A 98 -0.15 10.31 15.03
CA ILE A 98 0.91 10.56 16.01
C ILE A 98 0.34 10.68 17.42
N MET A 99 -0.77 11.42 17.57
CA MET A 99 -1.41 11.64 18.87
C MET A 99 -1.97 10.34 19.45
N ASN A 100 -2.63 9.52 18.62
CA ASN A 100 -3.13 8.20 19.02
C ASN A 100 -1.99 7.32 19.53
N GLU A 101 -0.86 7.30 18.81
CA GLU A 101 0.30 6.48 19.19
C GLU A 101 0.96 6.98 20.49
N CYS A 102 1.09 8.31 20.65
CA CYS A 102 1.59 8.90 21.89
C CYS A 102 0.70 8.55 23.10
N GLU A 103 -0.62 8.57 22.92
CA GLU A 103 -1.57 8.19 23.97
C GLU A 103 -1.45 6.71 24.33
N GLN A 104 -1.30 5.82 23.34
CA GLN A 104 -1.07 4.40 23.55
C GLN A 104 0.25 4.12 24.30
N LYS A 105 1.29 4.92 24.05
CA LYS A 105 2.59 4.86 24.72
C LYS A 105 2.68 5.60 26.06
N ASP A 106 1.56 6.14 26.54
CA ASP A 106 1.49 6.96 27.77
C ASP A 106 2.43 8.19 27.78
N ILE A 107 2.70 8.78 26.61
CA ILE A 107 3.60 9.93 26.48
C ILE A 107 2.85 11.23 26.85
N LYS A 108 2.68 11.46 28.16
CA LYS A 108 1.86 12.55 28.71
C LYS A 108 2.45 13.96 28.53
N THR A 109 3.77 14.09 28.47
CA THR A 109 4.49 15.38 28.47
C THR A 109 4.19 16.25 27.24
N ILE A 110 3.71 15.64 26.16
CA ILE A 110 3.42 16.32 24.89
C ILE A 110 2.13 17.16 24.98
N ASN A 111 1.11 16.67 25.70
CA ASN A 111 -0.24 17.25 25.66
C ASN A 111 -0.29 18.72 26.11
N GLU A 112 0.48 19.07 27.14
CA GLU A 112 0.55 20.45 27.63
C GLU A 112 1.27 21.37 26.66
N LYS A 113 2.34 20.89 26.01
CA LYS A 113 3.10 21.65 25.00
C LYS A 113 2.27 21.90 23.75
N ILE A 114 1.51 20.90 23.31
CA ILE A 114 0.56 21.03 22.20
C ILE A 114 -0.53 22.06 22.55
N LYS A 115 -1.16 21.93 23.71
CA LYS A 115 -2.17 22.91 24.17
C LYS A 115 -1.60 24.31 24.25
N LYS A 116 -0.36 24.47 24.72
CA LYS A 116 0.34 25.76 24.73
C LYS A 116 0.60 26.28 23.32
N TYR A 117 1.11 25.45 22.40
CA TYR A 117 1.38 25.84 21.02
C TYR A 117 0.12 26.36 20.32
N LEU A 118 -0.99 25.62 20.44
CA LEU A 118 -2.27 25.99 19.83
C LEU A 118 -2.78 27.33 20.38
N LYS A 119 -2.68 27.53 21.71
CA LYS A 119 -3.04 28.81 22.35
C LYS A 119 -2.15 29.97 21.91
N THR A 120 -0.83 29.80 21.87
CA THR A 120 0.10 30.89 21.54
C THR A 120 0.04 31.31 20.07
N HIS A 121 -0.39 30.41 19.18
CA HIS A 121 -0.51 30.69 17.74
C HIS A 121 -1.95 31.03 17.32
N ASN A 122 -2.86 31.21 18.28
CA ASN A 122 -4.27 31.57 18.07
C ASN A 122 -5.04 30.61 17.14
N PHE A 123 -4.75 29.31 17.22
CA PHE A 123 -5.54 28.32 16.49
C PHE A 123 -6.92 28.17 17.12
N SER A 124 -7.97 28.26 16.29
CA SER A 124 -9.27 27.71 16.63
C SER A 124 -9.13 26.19 16.79
N VAL A 125 -9.87 25.60 17.71
CA VAL A 125 -9.68 24.20 18.10
C VAL A 125 -11.03 23.48 18.11
N GLN A 126 -11.04 22.25 17.59
CA GLN A 126 -12.11 21.29 17.77
C GLN A 126 -11.74 20.30 18.88
N ASP A 127 -12.56 20.25 19.93
CA ASP A 127 -12.44 19.21 20.96
C ASP A 127 -12.97 17.89 20.39
N ILE A 128 -12.09 16.91 20.30
CA ILE A 128 -12.42 15.56 19.85
C ILE A 128 -12.65 14.70 21.09
N LYS A 129 -13.80 14.02 21.16
CA LYS A 129 -14.13 13.17 22.31
C LYS A 129 -13.21 11.94 22.43
N THR A 130 -12.57 11.55 21.35
CA THR A 130 -11.72 10.36 21.24
C THR A 130 -10.25 10.59 21.60
N THR A 131 -9.75 11.83 21.59
CA THR A 131 -8.37 12.16 21.97
C THR A 131 -8.38 13.24 23.04
N GLN A 132 -7.50 13.18 24.04
CA GLN A 132 -7.34 14.28 25.01
C GLN A 132 -6.69 15.55 24.41
N ILE A 133 -6.44 15.51 23.09
CA ILE A 133 -5.59 16.43 22.37
C ILE A 133 -6.44 17.14 21.31
N PRO A 134 -6.57 18.48 21.40
CA PRO A 134 -7.37 19.26 20.47
C PRO A 134 -6.85 19.22 19.03
N LEU A 135 -7.76 19.19 18.05
CA LEU A 135 -7.44 19.40 16.63
C LEU A 135 -7.52 20.89 16.26
N PRO A 136 -6.51 21.47 15.61
CA PRO A 136 -6.58 22.81 15.07
C PRO A 136 -7.56 22.89 13.89
N ILE A 137 -8.38 23.95 13.87
CA ILE A 137 -9.26 24.32 12.77
C ILE A 137 -8.52 25.35 11.91
N ILE A 138 -8.42 25.06 10.61
CA ILE A 138 -7.77 25.94 9.64
C ILE A 138 -8.80 26.90 9.06
N ASN A 139 -8.63 28.21 9.33
CA ASN A 139 -9.52 29.25 8.81
C ASN A 139 -8.83 30.14 7.75
N SER A 140 -7.51 30.03 7.61
CA SER A 140 -6.71 30.83 6.68
C SER A 140 -5.50 30.05 6.14
N GLU A 141 -4.87 30.57 5.08
CA GLU A 141 -3.62 30.03 4.54
C GLU A 141 -2.45 30.17 5.53
N GLU A 142 -2.44 31.24 6.33
CA GLU A 142 -1.46 31.44 7.39
C GLU A 142 -1.57 30.34 8.46
N ASP A 143 -2.80 29.99 8.87
CA ASP A 143 -3.05 28.89 9.80
C ASP A 143 -2.56 27.56 9.22
N LEU A 144 -2.77 27.33 7.92
CA LEU A 144 -2.28 26.13 7.25
C LEU A 144 -0.76 26.03 7.27
N ASN A 145 -0.04 27.13 7.05
CA ASN A 145 1.43 27.12 7.08
C ASN A 145 1.97 26.91 8.50
N LYS A 146 1.40 27.60 9.50
CA LYS A 146 1.72 27.33 10.91
C LYS A 146 1.44 25.88 11.29
N LEU A 147 0.33 25.31 10.79
CA LEU A 147 -0.02 23.92 11.08
C LEU A 147 0.96 22.94 10.42
N LYS A 148 1.33 23.16 9.16
CA LYS A 148 2.37 22.37 8.46
C LYS A 148 3.66 22.37 9.28
N ASP A 149 4.14 23.56 9.65
CA ASP A 149 5.35 23.73 10.46
C ASP A 149 5.26 22.97 11.78
N PHE A 150 4.09 23.02 12.43
CA PHE A 150 3.89 22.32 13.69
C PHE A 150 3.88 20.80 13.53
N VAL A 151 3.01 20.29 12.65
CA VAL A 151 2.74 18.86 12.48
C VAL A 151 3.95 18.13 11.94
N PHE A 152 4.65 18.67 10.95
CA PHE A 152 5.82 18.00 10.39
C PHE A 152 7.02 18.03 11.33
N ASN A 153 7.19 19.05 12.17
CA ASN A 153 8.24 19.07 13.20
C ASN A 153 7.86 18.30 14.47
N LEU A 154 6.62 17.82 14.58
CA LEU A 154 6.13 17.17 15.80
C LEU A 154 6.90 15.88 16.15
N PRO A 155 7.20 14.95 15.21
CA PRO A 155 7.96 13.75 15.51
C PRO A 155 9.31 14.01 16.19
N GLU A 156 10.11 14.94 15.66
CA GLU A 156 11.44 15.27 16.22
C GLU A 156 11.28 15.88 17.62
N LYS A 157 10.32 16.80 17.80
CA LYS A 157 10.01 17.37 19.12
C LYS A 157 9.57 16.31 20.11
N ILE A 158 8.84 15.29 19.68
CA ILE A 158 8.44 14.18 20.56
C ILE A 158 9.68 13.45 21.05
N TYR A 159 10.58 13.08 20.14
CA TYR A 159 11.85 12.46 20.50
C TYR A 159 12.66 13.33 21.48
N GLU A 160 12.87 14.62 21.19
CA GLU A 160 13.63 15.52 22.07
C GLU A 160 13.10 15.54 23.52
N ASN A 161 11.79 15.42 23.68
CA ASN A 161 11.12 15.43 24.98
C ASN A 161 11.09 14.08 25.68
N CYS A 162 11.29 12.99 24.93
CA CYS A 162 11.16 11.61 25.39
C CYS A 162 12.43 10.79 25.12
N LYS A 163 13.56 11.45 24.91
CA LYS A 163 14.85 10.81 24.57
C LYS A 163 15.34 9.78 25.59
N ASN A 164 14.81 9.81 26.81
CA ASN A 164 15.13 8.84 27.86
C ASN A 164 14.18 7.62 27.85
N ASP A 165 13.06 7.72 27.13
CA ASP A 165 11.99 6.74 27.09
C ASP A 165 11.92 5.99 25.75
N ILE A 166 12.37 6.62 24.66
CA ILE A 166 12.38 6.06 23.30
C ILE A 166 13.72 6.28 22.61
N LYS A 167 14.13 5.33 21.77
CA LYS A 167 15.37 5.39 20.95
C LYS A 167 15.21 6.20 19.66
N GLY A 168 13.98 6.57 19.30
CA GLY A 168 13.68 7.32 18.09
C GLY A 168 12.20 7.25 17.73
N VAL A 169 11.81 7.98 16.69
CA VAL A 169 10.47 7.91 16.10
C VAL A 169 10.55 7.28 14.72
N ILE A 170 9.66 6.33 14.45
CA ILE A 170 9.55 5.67 13.15
C ILE A 170 8.16 5.97 12.59
N ILE A 171 8.12 6.59 11.41
CA ILE A 171 6.88 6.95 10.72
C ILE A 171 6.69 5.98 9.55
N LEU A 172 5.69 5.10 9.66
CA LEU A 172 5.30 4.14 8.62
C LEU A 172 4.08 4.69 7.89
N ILE A 173 4.21 5.03 6.60
CA ILE A 173 3.12 5.58 5.79
C ILE A 173 2.71 4.54 4.74
N ASP A 174 1.56 3.90 4.96
CA ASP A 174 0.92 2.96 4.05
C ASP A 174 0.06 3.66 2.98
N GLU A 175 -0.01 3.02 1.81
CA GLU A 175 -0.71 3.50 0.63
C GLU A 175 -0.31 4.94 0.21
N PHE A 176 0.98 5.27 0.32
CA PHE A 176 1.52 6.61 0.03
C PHE A 176 1.22 7.09 -1.39
N GLN A 177 1.01 6.19 -2.34
CA GLN A 177 0.71 6.57 -3.72
C GLN A 177 -0.62 7.30 -3.89
N ILE A 178 -1.49 7.28 -2.88
CA ILE A 178 -2.73 8.06 -2.85
C ILE A 178 -2.48 9.58 -2.96
N ILE A 179 -1.28 10.06 -2.62
CA ILE A 179 -0.93 11.49 -2.82
C ILE A 179 -1.04 11.96 -4.28
N LYS A 180 -1.11 11.04 -5.26
CA LYS A 180 -1.41 11.37 -6.66
C LYS A 180 -2.72 12.15 -6.80
N GLU A 181 -3.68 11.94 -5.91
CA GLU A 181 -4.97 12.64 -5.90
C GLU A 181 -4.87 14.11 -5.46
N LEU A 182 -3.71 14.57 -4.97
CA LEU A 182 -3.46 16.00 -4.76
C LEU A 182 -3.35 16.80 -6.07
N GLY A 183 -3.25 16.13 -7.22
CA GLY A 183 -3.16 16.77 -8.53
C GLY A 183 -1.95 17.69 -8.63
N GLU A 184 -2.17 18.94 -9.03
CA GLU A 184 -1.13 19.96 -9.23
C GLU A 184 -0.34 20.28 -7.94
N TYR A 185 -0.90 19.98 -6.76
CA TYR A 185 -0.24 20.25 -5.48
C TYR A 185 0.70 19.13 -5.01
N LYS A 186 0.72 17.97 -5.68
CA LYS A 186 1.54 16.81 -5.31
C LYS A 186 3.02 17.16 -5.18
N ASP A 187 3.58 17.82 -6.19
CA ASP A 187 5.02 18.10 -6.23
C ASP A 187 5.41 19.09 -5.13
N SER A 188 4.66 20.19 -5.02
CA SER A 188 4.84 21.17 -3.94
C SER A 188 4.75 20.53 -2.55
N PHE A 189 3.80 19.60 -2.35
CA PHE A 189 3.68 18.84 -1.11
C PHE A 189 4.92 17.98 -0.84
N LEU A 190 5.42 17.25 -1.83
CA LEU A 190 6.61 16.41 -1.69
C LEU A 190 7.87 17.23 -1.34
N TRP A 191 8.06 18.39 -1.98
CA TRP A 191 9.17 19.30 -1.67
C TRP A 191 9.11 19.85 -0.25
N VAL A 192 7.90 20.26 0.17
CA VAL A 192 7.66 20.75 1.54
C VAL A 192 7.94 19.64 2.55
N LEU A 193 7.37 18.44 2.35
CA LEU A 193 7.58 17.30 3.24
C LEU A 193 9.08 16.98 3.39
N ARG A 194 9.80 16.87 2.27
CA ARG A 194 11.26 16.67 2.29
C ARG A 194 11.99 17.73 3.12
N SER A 195 11.59 18.99 3.01
CA SER A 195 12.28 20.10 3.67
C SER A 195 12.29 19.97 5.19
N TYR A 196 11.26 19.33 5.77
CA TYR A 196 11.23 19.00 7.19
C TYR A 196 12.01 17.72 7.48
N ILE A 197 11.76 16.66 6.74
CA ILE A 197 12.40 15.34 6.96
C ILE A 197 13.92 15.45 6.97
N GLN A 198 14.52 16.24 6.07
CA GLN A 198 15.98 16.38 5.99
C GLN A 198 16.63 17.06 7.22
N ASN A 199 15.84 17.70 8.07
CA ASN A 199 16.30 18.37 9.29
C ASN A 199 16.03 17.54 10.55
N GLN A 200 15.53 16.31 10.41
CA GLN A 200 15.19 15.42 11.51
C GLN A 200 16.25 14.33 11.62
N ASN A 201 16.90 14.25 12.78
CA ASN A 201 18.01 13.31 12.97
C ASN A 201 17.53 12.01 13.63
N ASN A 202 16.38 12.05 14.32
CA ASN A 202 15.87 10.92 15.11
C ASN A 202 14.46 10.46 14.67
N VAL A 203 14.07 10.80 13.43
CA VAL A 203 12.79 10.40 12.83
C VAL A 203 13.02 9.70 11.50
N ALA A 204 12.83 8.39 11.46
CA ALA A 204 12.89 7.63 10.19
C ALA A 204 11.53 7.57 9.51
N TYR A 205 11.55 7.49 8.18
CA TYR A 205 10.34 7.35 7.38
C TYR A 205 10.40 6.09 6.52
N VAL A 206 9.31 5.31 6.54
CA VAL A 206 9.07 4.22 5.60
C VAL A 206 7.79 4.54 4.84
N PHE A 207 7.94 4.86 3.56
CA PHE A 207 6.82 5.05 2.66
C PHE A 207 6.58 3.73 1.94
N THR A 208 5.34 3.25 1.91
CA THR A 208 4.97 2.08 1.12
C THR A 208 3.83 2.41 0.20
N GLY A 209 3.71 1.63 -0.87
CA GLY A 209 2.55 1.71 -1.74
C GLY A 209 2.50 0.57 -2.73
N SER A 210 1.33 0.34 -3.31
CA SER A 210 1.13 -0.65 -4.36
C SER A 210 1.67 -0.14 -5.69
N MET A 211 2.98 0.08 -5.74
CA MET A 211 3.68 0.63 -6.90
C MET A 211 4.53 -0.47 -7.54
N SER A 212 4.30 -0.74 -8.82
CA SER A 212 5.28 -1.48 -9.62
C SER A 212 6.56 -0.66 -9.75
N LEU A 213 7.73 -1.27 -9.98
CA LEU A 213 8.99 -0.55 -10.23
C LEU A 213 8.90 0.46 -11.40
N HIS A 214 7.87 0.35 -12.25
CA HIS A 214 7.63 1.23 -13.39
C HIS A 214 6.69 2.39 -13.06
N ASP A 215 6.17 2.49 -11.84
CA ASP A 215 5.34 3.60 -11.42
C ASP A 215 6.14 4.91 -11.42
N THR A 216 5.64 5.94 -12.12
CA THR A 216 6.31 7.25 -12.21
C THR A 216 6.53 7.88 -10.84
N LEU A 217 5.66 7.58 -9.88
CA LEU A 217 5.77 8.11 -8.53
C LEU A 217 7.05 7.64 -7.82
N ILE A 218 7.53 6.42 -8.09
CA ILE A 218 8.82 5.95 -7.55
C ILE A 218 9.95 6.87 -8.04
N TYR A 219 9.96 7.23 -9.33
CA TYR A 219 10.96 8.12 -9.90
C TYR A 219 10.81 9.56 -9.39
N GLU A 220 9.59 10.03 -9.24
CA GLU A 220 9.27 11.36 -8.70
C GLU A 220 9.65 11.52 -7.24
N ILE A 221 9.67 10.44 -6.45
CA ILE A 221 10.07 10.48 -5.04
C ILE A 221 11.56 10.14 -4.90
N ALA A 222 11.96 8.93 -5.31
CA ALA A 222 13.27 8.34 -5.02
C ALA A 222 14.27 8.47 -6.17
N GLY A 223 13.86 8.93 -7.36
CA GLY A 223 14.78 9.13 -8.49
C GLY A 223 15.79 10.25 -8.25
N LYS A 224 16.86 10.29 -9.06
CA LYS A 224 17.91 11.34 -8.97
C LYS A 224 17.36 12.76 -9.10
N GLN A 225 16.34 12.95 -9.94
CA GLN A 225 15.62 14.21 -10.12
C GLN A 225 14.32 14.27 -9.30
N GLY A 226 14.03 13.23 -8.53
CA GLY A 226 12.85 13.17 -7.67
C GLY A 226 13.01 14.06 -6.45
N ALA A 227 11.91 14.19 -5.71
CA ALA A 227 11.80 15.02 -4.52
C ALA A 227 12.93 14.71 -3.54
N PHE A 228 13.30 13.45 -3.29
CA PHE A 228 14.37 13.06 -2.36
C PHE A 228 15.76 12.92 -3.02
N GLY A 229 15.90 13.29 -4.29
CA GLY A 229 17.18 13.44 -4.97
C GLY A 229 18.05 12.19 -4.99
N GLY A 230 17.47 11.00 -5.11
CA GLY A 230 18.20 9.73 -5.13
C GLY A 230 18.68 9.22 -3.78
N ARG A 231 18.33 9.90 -2.66
CA ARG A 231 18.82 9.55 -1.31
C ARG A 231 17.93 8.56 -0.57
N MET A 232 16.75 8.29 -1.11
CA MET A 232 15.79 7.36 -0.53
C MET A 232 16.14 5.95 -0.97
N LEU A 233 16.35 5.05 0.00
CA LEU A 233 16.66 3.65 -0.30
C LEU A 233 15.36 2.92 -0.64
N THR A 234 15.31 2.28 -1.80
CA THR A 234 14.15 1.48 -2.23
C THR A 234 14.35 0.00 -1.93
N ILE A 235 13.40 -0.59 -1.20
CA ILE A 235 13.33 -2.02 -0.89
C ILE A 235 12.10 -2.58 -1.61
N GLU A 236 12.27 -3.61 -2.43
CA GLU A 236 11.16 -4.24 -3.15
C GLU A 236 10.76 -5.56 -2.45
N LEU A 237 9.49 -5.70 -2.08
CA LEU A 237 8.91 -6.98 -1.71
C LEU A 237 8.49 -7.73 -2.96
N LYS A 238 9.18 -8.84 -3.23
CA LYS A 238 8.94 -9.72 -4.39
C LYS A 238 7.98 -10.86 -4.08
N GLU A 239 7.46 -11.55 -5.08
CA GLU A 239 6.67 -12.77 -4.92
C GLU A 239 7.46 -13.87 -4.22
N PHE A 240 6.76 -14.81 -3.58
CA PHE A 240 7.41 -16.02 -3.09
C PHE A 240 7.88 -16.86 -4.25
N SER A 241 9.11 -17.38 -4.14
CA SER A 241 9.63 -18.36 -5.09
C SER A 241 8.81 -19.67 -5.05
N VAL A 242 9.03 -20.51 -6.04
CA VAL A 242 8.46 -21.87 -6.11
C VAL A 242 8.79 -22.65 -4.84
N ASP A 243 10.04 -22.62 -4.41
CA ASP A 243 10.51 -23.34 -3.22
C ASP A 243 9.92 -22.77 -1.93
N THR A 244 9.91 -21.43 -1.80
CA THR A 244 9.28 -20.75 -0.65
C THR A 244 7.80 -21.09 -0.55
N THR A 245 7.09 -21.10 -1.68
CA THR A 245 5.66 -21.44 -1.71
C THR A 245 5.43 -22.90 -1.33
N ARG A 246 6.27 -23.82 -1.81
CA ARG A 246 6.18 -25.25 -1.45
C ARG A 246 6.41 -25.44 0.04
N ASN A 247 7.45 -24.82 0.59
CA ASN A 247 7.76 -24.91 2.01
C ASN A 247 6.64 -24.30 2.87
N TYR A 248 6.09 -23.16 2.46
CA TYR A 248 4.98 -22.51 3.13
C TYR A 248 3.76 -23.43 3.23
N LEU A 249 3.35 -24.04 2.11
CA LEU A 249 2.20 -24.96 2.09
C LEU A 249 2.49 -26.25 2.87
N ASN A 250 3.70 -26.81 2.79
CA ASN A 250 4.05 -27.99 3.56
C ASN A 250 4.01 -27.73 5.08
N GLU A 251 4.39 -26.54 5.51
CA GLU A 251 4.41 -26.18 6.94
C GLU A 251 3.02 -25.78 7.47
N LYS A 252 2.27 -24.98 6.70
CA LYS A 252 1.02 -24.35 7.18
C LYS A 252 -0.25 -25.00 6.62
N ALA A 253 -0.11 -25.90 5.64
CA ALA A 253 -1.18 -26.50 4.84
C ALA A 253 -0.93 -27.98 4.55
N ASP A 254 -0.33 -28.71 5.49
CA ASP A 254 0.03 -30.14 5.36
C ASP A 254 -1.14 -31.06 4.93
N TYR A 255 -2.37 -30.64 5.20
CA TYR A 255 -3.61 -31.29 4.74
C TYR A 255 -3.82 -31.22 3.21
N LEU A 256 -3.12 -30.36 2.48
CA LEU A 256 -3.20 -30.25 1.02
C LEU A 256 -2.13 -31.15 0.38
N LYS A 257 -2.58 -32.23 -0.28
CA LYS A 257 -1.68 -33.26 -0.84
C LYS A 257 -1.45 -33.00 -2.33
N PHE A 258 -0.47 -32.15 -2.65
CA PHE A 258 -0.14 -31.86 -4.04
C PHE A 258 0.67 -32.97 -4.71
N THR A 259 0.27 -33.32 -5.93
CA THR A 259 1.21 -33.91 -6.90
C THR A 259 2.17 -32.83 -7.42
N ASP A 260 3.32 -33.21 -7.98
CA ASP A 260 4.26 -32.21 -8.52
C ASP A 260 3.65 -31.35 -9.64
N GLU A 261 2.89 -31.95 -10.55
CA GLU A 261 2.19 -31.22 -11.62
C GLU A 261 1.03 -30.37 -11.07
N GLY A 262 0.34 -30.85 -10.05
CA GLY A 262 -0.67 -30.07 -9.33
C GLY A 262 -0.07 -28.84 -8.67
N PHE A 263 1.05 -28.98 -7.96
CA PHE A 263 1.75 -27.87 -7.33
C PHE A 263 2.27 -26.85 -8.37
N LYS A 264 2.88 -27.30 -9.47
CA LYS A 264 3.31 -26.41 -10.55
C LYS A 264 2.15 -25.59 -11.11
N THR A 265 0.99 -26.22 -11.25
CA THR A 265 -0.23 -25.56 -11.73
C THR A 265 -0.77 -24.57 -10.70
N PHE A 266 -0.77 -24.93 -9.42
CA PHE A 266 -1.14 -24.04 -8.31
C PHE A 266 -0.24 -22.79 -8.26
N TYR A 267 1.07 -22.98 -8.33
CA TYR A 267 2.03 -21.88 -8.33
C TYR A 267 1.84 -20.98 -9.54
N LYS A 268 1.60 -21.56 -10.73
CA LYS A 268 1.32 -20.80 -11.95
C LYS A 268 0.10 -19.89 -11.80
N TYR A 269 -0.95 -20.34 -11.12
CA TYR A 269 -2.18 -19.55 -10.95
C TYR A 269 -2.11 -18.51 -9.84
N THR A 270 -1.32 -18.77 -8.81
CA THR A 270 -1.11 -17.82 -7.70
C THR A 270 0.04 -16.87 -7.95
N SER A 271 0.92 -17.18 -8.91
CA SER A 271 2.15 -16.45 -9.26
C SER A 271 3.08 -16.20 -8.06
N GLY A 272 3.00 -17.03 -7.00
CA GLY A 272 3.77 -16.80 -5.78
C GLY A 272 3.26 -15.63 -4.92
N ILE A 273 2.10 -15.04 -5.23
CA ILE A 273 1.54 -13.90 -4.49
C ILE A 273 0.89 -14.39 -3.20
N PRO A 274 1.37 -13.97 -2.00
CA PRO A 274 0.91 -14.51 -0.71
C PRO A 274 -0.60 -14.50 -0.50
N ALA A 275 -1.31 -13.41 -0.83
CA ALA A 275 -2.75 -13.38 -0.67
C ALA A 275 -3.47 -14.40 -1.56
N TYR A 276 -3.01 -14.57 -2.81
CA TYR A 276 -3.60 -15.52 -3.75
C TYR A 276 -3.32 -16.97 -3.33
N ILE A 277 -2.10 -17.24 -2.84
CA ILE A 277 -1.74 -18.53 -2.24
C ILE A 277 -2.71 -18.82 -1.08
N ASN A 278 -2.89 -17.88 -0.16
CA ASN A 278 -3.71 -18.05 1.03
C ASN A 278 -5.17 -18.31 0.71
N ILE A 279 -5.78 -17.49 -0.15
CA ILE A 279 -7.18 -17.64 -0.54
C ILE A 279 -7.35 -18.96 -1.27
N PHE A 280 -6.51 -19.26 -2.27
CA PHE A 280 -6.72 -20.46 -3.07
C PHE A 280 -6.47 -21.73 -2.26
N ALA A 281 -5.42 -21.79 -1.44
CA ALA A 281 -5.15 -22.92 -0.56
C ALA A 281 -6.30 -23.21 0.42
N LYS A 282 -7.01 -22.18 0.90
CA LYS A 282 -8.20 -22.35 1.76
C LYS A 282 -9.42 -22.87 1.02
N LEU A 283 -9.53 -22.63 -0.29
CA LEU A 283 -10.64 -23.08 -1.12
C LEU A 283 -10.44 -24.50 -1.67
N LEU A 284 -9.22 -25.03 -1.60
CA LEU A 284 -8.93 -26.39 -2.06
C LEU A 284 -9.48 -27.46 -1.11
N PRO A 285 -9.95 -28.60 -1.65
CA PRO A 285 -10.46 -29.69 -0.83
C PRO A 285 -9.33 -30.31 0.00
N PRO A 286 -9.54 -30.50 1.32
CA PRO A 286 -8.53 -31.06 2.20
C PRO A 286 -8.40 -32.57 2.03
N ASN A 287 -7.19 -33.10 2.24
CA ASN A 287 -6.85 -34.53 2.27
C ASN A 287 -7.08 -35.32 0.97
N GLU A 288 -7.48 -34.65 -0.10
CA GLU A 288 -7.57 -35.18 -1.45
C GLU A 288 -6.25 -35.01 -2.21
N GLU A 289 -5.99 -35.88 -3.19
CA GLU A 289 -4.85 -35.73 -4.09
C GLU A 289 -5.11 -34.60 -5.09
N LEU A 290 -4.31 -33.54 -4.99
CA LEU A 290 -4.40 -32.36 -5.82
C LEU A 290 -3.54 -32.57 -7.08
N THR A 291 -4.18 -33.15 -8.11
CA THR A 291 -3.63 -33.28 -9.45
C THR A 291 -3.74 -31.98 -10.23
N LYS A 292 -3.04 -31.87 -11.37
CA LYS A 292 -3.20 -30.74 -12.31
C LYS A 292 -4.67 -30.47 -12.64
N SER A 293 -5.43 -31.49 -13.06
CA SER A 293 -6.84 -31.33 -13.46
C SER A 293 -7.70 -30.80 -12.31
N LYS A 294 -7.47 -31.30 -11.09
CA LYS A 294 -8.20 -30.88 -9.90
C LYS A 294 -7.92 -29.41 -9.57
N ILE A 295 -6.65 -28.99 -9.62
CA ILE A 295 -6.28 -27.59 -9.42
C ILE A 295 -6.91 -26.68 -10.49
N GLU A 296 -6.92 -27.08 -11.76
CA GLU A 296 -7.56 -26.30 -12.84
C GLU A 296 -9.07 -26.16 -12.63
N GLU A 297 -9.73 -27.22 -12.16
CA GLU A 297 -11.17 -27.20 -11.84
C GLU A 297 -11.47 -26.30 -10.65
N GLU A 298 -10.80 -26.51 -9.51
CA GLU A 298 -11.02 -25.75 -8.29
C GLU A 298 -10.68 -24.27 -8.47
N PHE A 299 -9.65 -23.95 -9.26
CA PHE A 299 -9.29 -22.57 -9.58
C PHE A 299 -10.42 -21.87 -10.35
N LYS A 300 -11.01 -22.53 -11.36
CA LYS A 300 -12.14 -21.98 -12.12
C LYS A 300 -13.35 -21.75 -11.22
N ASN A 301 -13.68 -22.71 -10.37
CA ASN A 301 -14.79 -22.62 -9.42
C ASN A 301 -14.56 -21.47 -8.41
N SER A 302 -13.32 -21.27 -7.99
CA SER A 302 -12.91 -20.26 -7.01
C SER A 302 -12.65 -18.88 -7.60
N LEU A 303 -12.62 -18.73 -8.92
CA LEU A 303 -12.11 -17.53 -9.59
C LEU A 303 -12.88 -16.26 -9.23
N SER A 304 -14.19 -16.37 -8.99
CA SER A 304 -15.00 -15.22 -8.59
C SER A 304 -14.73 -14.80 -7.14
N ALA A 305 -14.40 -15.75 -6.25
CA ALA A 305 -13.99 -15.44 -4.88
C ALA A 305 -12.58 -14.82 -4.86
N LEU A 306 -11.64 -15.41 -5.63
CA LEU A 306 -10.27 -14.90 -5.77
C LEU A 306 -10.21 -13.48 -6.35
N ALA A 307 -11.09 -13.17 -7.30
CA ALA A 307 -11.14 -11.87 -7.96
C ALA A 307 -12.16 -10.90 -7.34
N GLY A 308 -12.72 -11.17 -6.15
CA GLY A 308 -13.85 -10.42 -5.58
C GLY A 308 -13.67 -8.90 -5.59
N ASP A 309 -12.54 -8.40 -5.08
CA ASP A 309 -12.23 -6.95 -5.09
C ASP A 309 -12.08 -6.39 -6.50
N LEU A 310 -11.43 -7.15 -7.40
CA LEU A 310 -11.24 -6.76 -8.79
C LEU A 310 -12.58 -6.72 -9.55
N ILE A 311 -13.52 -7.60 -9.20
CA ILE A 311 -14.88 -7.60 -9.73
C ILE A 311 -15.64 -6.35 -9.27
N ASN A 312 -15.50 -5.97 -7.99
CA ASN A 312 -16.11 -4.75 -7.47
C ASN A 312 -15.57 -3.50 -8.18
N VAL A 313 -14.26 -3.42 -8.39
CA VAL A 313 -13.63 -2.35 -9.18
C VAL A 313 -14.16 -2.37 -10.61
N TRP A 314 -14.13 -3.54 -11.27
CA TRP A 314 -14.64 -3.73 -12.62
C TRP A 314 -16.08 -3.22 -12.78
N ASN A 315 -16.96 -3.54 -11.83
CA ASN A 315 -18.37 -3.14 -11.89
C ASN A 315 -18.56 -1.62 -11.88
N ARG A 316 -17.66 -0.87 -11.22
CA ARG A 316 -17.66 0.60 -11.16
C ARG A 316 -17.06 1.27 -12.39
N LEU A 317 -16.37 0.53 -13.26
CA LEU A 317 -15.77 1.09 -14.47
C LEU A 317 -16.83 1.50 -15.50
N THR A 318 -16.55 2.59 -16.21
CA THR A 318 -17.36 3.00 -17.36
C THR A 318 -17.25 2.00 -18.50
N LEU A 319 -18.20 2.00 -19.44
CA LEU A 319 -18.13 1.13 -20.62
C LEU A 319 -16.82 1.32 -21.41
N LYS A 320 -16.35 2.57 -21.50
CA LYS A 320 -15.09 2.90 -22.17
C LYS A 320 -13.89 2.28 -21.46
N GLU A 321 -13.83 2.39 -20.14
CA GLU A 321 -12.77 1.79 -19.30
C GLU A 321 -12.77 0.27 -19.41
N LYS A 322 -13.95 -0.38 -19.32
CA LYS A 322 -14.11 -1.83 -19.51
C LYS A 322 -13.60 -2.28 -20.88
N ASN A 323 -13.97 -1.56 -21.93
CA ASN A 323 -13.55 -1.88 -23.29
C ASN A 323 -12.03 -1.76 -23.47
N ILE A 324 -11.39 -0.75 -22.87
CA ILE A 324 -9.91 -0.62 -22.89
C ILE A 324 -9.27 -1.86 -22.26
N ILE A 325 -9.70 -2.26 -21.06
CA ILE A 325 -9.18 -3.47 -20.39
C ILE A 325 -9.34 -4.70 -21.28
N ILE A 326 -10.52 -4.88 -21.89
CA ILE A 326 -10.80 -6.01 -22.78
C ILE A 326 -9.81 -6.04 -23.95
N THR A 327 -9.48 -4.89 -24.56
CA THR A 327 -8.47 -4.85 -25.64
C THR A 327 -7.08 -5.30 -25.17
N LEU A 328 -6.77 -5.19 -23.88
CA LEU A 328 -5.46 -5.50 -23.32
C LEU A 328 -5.33 -6.95 -22.80
N LEU A 329 -6.40 -7.74 -22.82
CA LEU A 329 -6.42 -9.10 -22.25
C LEU A 329 -5.40 -10.06 -22.86
N ASP A 330 -5.05 -9.89 -24.14
CA ASP A 330 -4.18 -10.81 -24.86
C ASP A 330 -2.74 -10.34 -24.99
N LYS A 331 -2.52 -9.03 -25.08
CA LYS A 331 -1.18 -8.45 -25.25
C LYS A 331 -1.15 -6.96 -24.95
N ALA A 332 0.06 -6.49 -24.67
CA ALA A 332 0.39 -5.08 -24.56
C ALA A 332 0.13 -4.32 -25.88
N LYS A 333 -0.53 -3.16 -25.80
CA LYS A 333 -0.92 -2.37 -26.99
C LYS A 333 -0.52 -0.90 -26.88
N ARG A 334 -0.19 -0.29 -28.03
CA ARG A 334 0.02 1.16 -28.09
C ARG A 334 -1.31 1.88 -27.98
N ARG A 335 -1.28 3.14 -27.52
CA ARG A 335 -2.47 4.00 -27.46
C ARG A 335 -3.25 4.05 -28.78
N LYS A 336 -2.53 4.15 -29.91
CA LYS A 336 -3.12 4.19 -31.26
C LYS A 336 -3.84 2.90 -31.64
N ASP A 337 -3.33 1.76 -31.20
CA ASP A 337 -3.91 0.45 -31.48
C ASP A 337 -5.21 0.26 -30.68
N ILE A 338 -5.22 0.65 -29.40
CA ILE A 338 -6.42 0.68 -28.56
C ILE A 338 -7.49 1.58 -29.19
N ALA A 339 -7.11 2.80 -29.62
CA ALA A 339 -8.02 3.74 -30.23
C ALA A 339 -8.65 3.19 -31.52
N LYS A 340 -7.84 2.51 -32.34
CA LYS A 340 -8.29 1.86 -33.58
C LYS A 340 -9.29 0.73 -33.30
N GLU A 341 -9.00 -0.15 -32.35
CA GLU A 341 -9.90 -1.26 -32.00
C GLU A 341 -11.22 -0.78 -31.39
N LEU A 342 -11.19 0.32 -30.65
CA LEU A 342 -12.38 0.92 -30.05
C LEU A 342 -13.13 1.87 -30.98
N ASN A 343 -12.63 2.12 -32.19
CA ASN A 343 -13.17 3.11 -33.14
C ASN A 343 -13.34 4.51 -32.52
N VAL A 344 -12.34 4.98 -31.77
CA VAL A 344 -12.33 6.31 -31.15
C VAL A 344 -11.05 7.09 -31.50
N THR A 345 -11.04 8.39 -31.23
CA THR A 345 -9.82 9.19 -31.36
C THR A 345 -8.84 8.88 -30.22
N SER A 346 -7.55 8.85 -30.54
CA SER A 346 -6.49 8.64 -29.55
C SER A 346 -6.60 9.63 -28.38
N GLY A 347 -6.85 10.90 -28.65
CA GLY A 347 -7.01 11.97 -27.66
C GLY A 347 -8.09 11.66 -26.61
N SER A 348 -9.22 11.07 -27.04
CA SER A 348 -10.33 10.75 -26.14
C SER A 348 -9.97 9.72 -25.05
N LEU A 349 -8.91 8.93 -25.24
CA LEU A 349 -8.51 7.88 -24.30
C LEU A 349 -7.78 8.40 -23.06
N SER A 350 -7.26 9.65 -23.06
CA SER A 350 -6.40 10.15 -21.97
C SER A 350 -7.02 9.96 -20.59
N VAL A 351 -8.25 10.45 -20.40
CA VAL A 351 -8.92 10.41 -19.08
C VAL A 351 -9.13 8.96 -18.60
N ALA A 352 -9.56 8.08 -19.49
CA ALA A 352 -9.81 6.67 -19.14
C ALA A 352 -8.51 5.92 -18.88
N LEU A 353 -7.45 6.14 -19.67
CA LEU A 353 -6.14 5.51 -19.48
C LEU A 353 -5.47 6.00 -18.20
N ASN A 354 -5.57 7.29 -17.86
CA ASN A 354 -5.04 7.82 -16.61
C ASN A 354 -5.77 7.19 -15.43
N LYS A 355 -7.10 7.23 -15.41
CA LYS A 355 -7.90 6.61 -14.35
C LYS A 355 -7.61 5.11 -14.18
N LEU A 356 -7.45 4.36 -15.28
CA LEU A 356 -7.10 2.93 -15.19
C LEU A 356 -5.70 2.68 -14.63
N GLN A 357 -4.75 3.58 -14.88
CA GLN A 357 -3.42 3.54 -14.25
C GLN A 357 -3.48 3.91 -12.76
N ASP A 358 -4.28 4.92 -12.41
CA ASP A 358 -4.49 5.34 -11.02
C ASP A 358 -5.15 4.22 -10.20
N LEU A 359 -6.09 3.49 -10.80
CA LEU A 359 -6.70 2.27 -10.24
C LEU A 359 -5.77 1.04 -10.28
N MET A 360 -4.55 1.17 -10.80
CA MET A 360 -3.56 0.09 -10.94
C MET A 360 -4.04 -1.12 -11.74
N LEU A 361 -4.99 -0.92 -12.65
CA LEU A 361 -5.48 -1.99 -13.52
C LEU A 361 -4.59 -2.13 -14.75
N ILE A 362 -3.92 -1.06 -15.16
CA ILE A 362 -2.95 -1.04 -16.27
C ILE A 362 -1.72 -0.24 -15.89
N TYR A 363 -0.57 -0.53 -16.52
CA TYR A 363 0.60 0.34 -16.50
C TYR A 363 1.08 0.62 -17.93
N TYR A 364 1.90 1.65 -18.09
CA TYR A 364 2.48 2.03 -19.36
C TYR A 364 3.99 1.79 -19.37
N GLU A 365 4.46 0.95 -20.28
CA GLU A 365 5.86 0.60 -20.40
C GLU A 365 6.23 0.39 -21.88
N ASN A 366 7.42 0.83 -22.29
CA ASN A 366 7.94 0.59 -23.63
C ASN A 366 6.94 0.99 -24.75
N ASP A 367 6.32 2.16 -24.60
CA ASP A 367 5.31 2.73 -25.49
C ASP A 367 3.99 1.91 -25.57
N ARG A 368 3.70 1.08 -24.57
CA ARG A 368 2.54 0.18 -24.56
C ARG A 368 1.84 0.16 -23.20
N TYR A 369 0.52 0.05 -23.23
CA TYR A 369 -0.28 -0.25 -22.05
C TYR A 369 -0.36 -1.76 -21.84
N ILE A 370 -0.21 -2.18 -20.59
CA ILE A 370 -0.18 -3.57 -20.15
C ILE A 370 -1.16 -3.74 -18.98
N LEU A 371 -1.93 -4.83 -18.99
CA LEU A 371 -2.81 -5.17 -17.87
C LEU A 371 -1.99 -5.61 -16.66
N SER A 372 -2.27 -5.01 -15.50
CA SER A 372 -1.48 -5.21 -14.27
C SER A 372 -1.99 -6.38 -13.42
N GLU A 373 -3.23 -6.81 -13.62
CA GLU A 373 -3.95 -7.75 -12.74
C GLU A 373 -4.25 -9.08 -13.47
N PRO A 374 -3.41 -10.12 -13.31
CA PRO A 374 -3.60 -11.41 -13.99
C PRO A 374 -4.91 -12.11 -13.62
N LEU A 375 -5.35 -12.00 -12.36
CA LEU A 375 -6.62 -12.60 -11.90
C LEU A 375 -7.83 -11.96 -12.59
N LEU A 376 -7.83 -10.63 -12.76
CA LEU A 376 -8.89 -9.95 -13.51
C LEU A 376 -8.94 -10.45 -14.95
N ALA A 377 -7.77 -10.61 -15.58
CA ALA A 377 -7.66 -11.13 -16.94
C ALA A 377 -8.27 -12.54 -17.07
N LEU A 378 -7.89 -13.43 -16.15
CA LEU A 378 -8.37 -14.80 -16.11
C LEU A 378 -9.89 -14.86 -15.88
N TRP A 379 -10.40 -14.05 -14.95
CA TRP A 379 -11.84 -13.96 -14.69
C TRP A 379 -12.64 -13.48 -15.90
N LEU A 380 -12.18 -12.43 -16.59
CA LEU A 380 -12.84 -11.91 -17.79
C LEU A 380 -12.84 -12.94 -18.93
N LYS A 381 -11.70 -13.60 -19.17
CA LYS A 381 -11.61 -14.67 -20.19
C LYS A 381 -12.53 -15.84 -19.86
N ASN A 382 -12.56 -16.28 -18.60
CA ASN A 382 -13.42 -17.37 -18.17
C ASN A 382 -14.92 -17.01 -18.35
N LYS A 383 -15.33 -15.79 -17.97
CA LYS A 383 -16.71 -15.33 -18.17
C LYS A 383 -17.10 -15.25 -19.64
N TYR A 384 -16.17 -14.81 -20.50
CA TYR A 384 -16.40 -14.80 -21.94
C TYR A 384 -16.59 -16.22 -22.50
N ILE A 385 -15.78 -17.19 -22.07
CA ILE A 385 -15.92 -18.60 -22.47
C ILE A 385 -17.26 -19.19 -22.00
N GLU A 386 -17.67 -18.91 -20.75
CA GLU A 386 -18.92 -19.43 -20.17
C GLU A 386 -20.18 -18.84 -20.83
N LYS A 387 -20.20 -17.53 -21.09
CA LYS A 387 -21.42 -16.78 -21.45
C LYS A 387 -21.44 -16.28 -22.90
N GLY A 388 -20.33 -16.42 -23.63
CA GLY A 388 -20.14 -15.83 -24.96
C GLY A 388 -20.00 -14.30 -24.98
N ASN A 389 -20.00 -13.64 -23.81
CA ASN A 389 -19.91 -12.19 -23.66
C ASN A 389 -19.20 -11.79 -22.36
N TYR A 390 -18.57 -10.60 -22.36
CA TYR A 390 -17.97 -10.03 -21.16
C TYR A 390 -19.04 -9.47 -20.20
N PRO A 391 -18.78 -9.49 -18.88
CA PRO A 391 -19.74 -9.01 -17.88
C PRO A 391 -19.80 -7.47 -17.84
N TYR A 392 -20.53 -6.86 -18.77
CA TYR A 392 -20.68 -5.39 -18.81
C TYR A 392 -21.60 -4.85 -17.72
N ARG A 393 -22.61 -5.62 -17.32
CA ARG A 393 -23.57 -5.33 -16.25
C ARG A 393 -23.73 -6.59 -15.42
N THR A 394 -23.52 -6.49 -14.11
CA THR A 394 -23.95 -7.49 -13.13
C THR A 394 -25.28 -7.08 -12.55
#